data_AF-A0A932CBJ8-F1
#
_entry.id   AF-A0A932CBJ8-F1
#
_cell.length_a   1.000
_cell.length_b   1.000
_cell.length_c   1.000
_cell.angle_alpha   90.00
_cell.angle_beta   90.00
_cell.angle_gamma   90.00
#
_symmetry.space_group_name_H-M   'P 1'
#
loop_
_entity.id
_entity.type
_entity.pdbx_description
1 polymer ?
#
loop_
_entity_poly.entity_id
_entity_poly.type
_entity_poly.pdbx_seq_one_letter_code
_entity_poly.pdbx_strand_id
1 'polypeptide(L)'
;MQSYYDMLEVAPTATVDEVKRAFRREIARYHPDKVQHLGREFQEIAAVKAAELTQAYKTLTDESLRADYDAQLQAGVDLRRRSGAAPPHPRAEEPSARPETTERPADGHAPVAEPEPESGRATPFSRDRAGASDLVRKAAVMRFRQTLNQEFGQCDEAPVQGFDVACLPPKGGFFSRSVPPRMLGRFVPQVDAASVQESWAMASRMKRDDQRDLCVFIMGPTVAPAGELSRAIAEQRRKSMPAGGKLVMVPVNTRTWSAHIPHDAPPMVKALVTRLQSG
;
A
#
# COMPACT_ATOMS: atom_id res chain seq x y z
N MET A 1 4.81 -1.39 -11.13
CA MET A 1 5.40 -2.51 -10.36
C MET A 1 6.76 -2.72 -10.99
N GLN A 2 7.83 -2.55 -10.24
CA GLN A 2 9.21 -2.64 -10.77
C GLN A 2 9.61 -4.12 -10.83
N SER A 3 10.12 -4.60 -11.96
CA SER A 3 10.54 -6.00 -12.12
C SER A 3 11.94 -6.24 -11.53
N TYR A 4 12.30 -7.49 -11.23
CA TYR A 4 13.67 -7.86 -10.83
C TYR A 4 14.72 -7.49 -11.88
N TYR A 5 14.34 -7.49 -13.16
CA TYR A 5 15.18 -7.02 -14.27
C TYR A 5 15.44 -5.51 -14.17
N ASP A 6 14.40 -4.72 -13.87
CA ASP A 6 14.53 -3.27 -13.66
C ASP A 6 15.35 -2.94 -12.42
N MET A 7 15.22 -3.71 -11.33
CA MET A 7 15.99 -3.50 -10.10
C MET A 7 17.49 -3.70 -10.30
N LEU A 8 17.86 -4.65 -11.15
CA LEU A 8 19.26 -4.94 -11.49
C LEU A 8 19.72 -4.17 -12.74
N GLU A 9 18.86 -3.35 -13.35
CA GLU A 9 19.13 -2.61 -14.59
C GLU A 9 19.66 -3.53 -15.71
N VAL A 10 19.02 -4.69 -15.89
CA VAL A 10 19.38 -5.69 -16.90
C VAL A 10 18.19 -6.01 -17.81
N ALA A 11 18.47 -6.47 -19.03
CA ALA A 11 17.42 -6.93 -19.93
C ALA A 11 16.81 -8.26 -19.46
N PRO A 12 15.54 -8.56 -19.79
CA PRO A 12 14.94 -9.88 -19.53
C PRO A 12 15.69 -11.04 -20.20
N THR A 13 16.44 -10.75 -21.27
CA THR A 13 17.30 -11.70 -21.99
C THR A 13 18.73 -11.81 -21.41
N ALA A 14 19.02 -11.14 -20.28
CA ALA A 14 20.36 -11.12 -19.72
C ALA A 14 20.83 -12.51 -19.26
N THR A 15 22.09 -12.79 -19.49
CA THR A 15 22.77 -14.00 -19.02
C THR A 15 22.99 -13.97 -17.50
N VAL A 16 23.19 -15.14 -16.90
CA VAL A 16 23.48 -15.25 -15.45
C VAL A 16 24.73 -14.45 -15.07
N ASP A 17 25.74 -14.38 -15.94
CA ASP A 17 26.96 -13.61 -15.68
C ASP A 17 26.73 -12.10 -15.72
N GLU A 18 25.84 -11.63 -16.59
CA GLU A 18 25.41 -10.22 -16.62
C GLU A 18 24.61 -9.86 -15.37
N VAL A 19 23.71 -10.74 -14.91
CA VAL A 19 22.97 -10.60 -13.65
C VAL A 19 23.94 -10.53 -12.45
N LYS A 20 24.94 -11.43 -12.39
CA LYS A 20 26.00 -11.39 -11.36
C LYS A 20 26.81 -10.11 -11.37
N ARG A 21 27.15 -9.60 -12.56
CA ARG A 21 27.91 -8.35 -12.71
C ARG A 21 27.08 -7.15 -12.28
N ALA A 22 25.82 -7.10 -12.69
CA ALA A 22 24.89 -6.05 -12.29
C ALA A 22 24.64 -6.04 -10.79
N PHE A 23 24.35 -7.20 -10.18
CA PHE A 23 24.18 -7.32 -8.74
C PHE A 23 25.37 -6.77 -7.95
N ARG A 24 26.60 -7.13 -8.35
CA ARG A 24 27.83 -6.62 -7.70
C ARG A 24 27.95 -5.10 -7.79
N ARG A 25 27.59 -4.51 -8.93
CA ARG A 25 27.59 -3.04 -9.11
C ARG A 25 26.54 -2.39 -8.21
N GLU A 26 25.34 -2.95 -8.17
CA GLU A 26 24.22 -2.42 -7.40
C GLU A 26 24.42 -2.50 -5.89
N ILE A 27 24.77 -3.68 -5.39
CA ILE A 27 24.93 -3.92 -3.95
C ILE A 27 26.05 -3.07 -3.36
N ALA A 28 27.08 -2.75 -4.15
CA ALA A 28 28.19 -1.88 -3.76
C ALA A 28 27.79 -0.42 -3.55
N ARG A 29 26.59 0.02 -4.00
CA ARG A 29 26.03 1.33 -3.69
C ARG A 29 25.43 1.39 -2.28
N TYR A 30 25.00 0.24 -1.75
CA TYR A 30 24.28 0.12 -0.48
C TYR A 30 25.13 -0.53 0.63
N HIS A 31 26.44 -0.65 0.44
CA HIS A 31 27.35 -1.21 1.45
C HIS A 31 27.35 -0.32 2.71
N PRO A 32 27.31 -0.91 3.94
CA PRO A 32 27.24 -0.15 5.21
C PRO A 32 28.33 0.93 5.31
N ASP A 33 29.55 0.64 4.84
CA ASP A 33 30.66 1.61 4.84
C ASP A 33 30.36 2.89 4.03
N LYS A 34 29.57 2.79 2.95
CA LYS A 34 29.17 3.94 2.12
C LYS A 34 27.93 4.67 2.65
N VAL A 35 27.21 4.09 3.61
CA VAL A 35 25.99 4.70 4.15
C VAL A 35 26.10 4.99 5.65
N GLN A 36 27.20 4.61 6.30
CA GLN A 36 27.42 4.82 7.73
C GLN A 36 27.49 6.30 8.14
N HIS A 37 27.95 7.15 7.22
CA HIS A 37 28.00 8.61 7.42
C HIS A 37 26.64 9.27 7.17
N LEU A 38 25.69 8.53 6.57
CA LEU A 38 24.31 8.93 6.44
C LEU A 38 23.56 8.45 7.69
N GLY A 39 22.59 9.24 8.15
CA GLY A 39 21.87 8.95 9.40
C GLY A 39 21.26 7.54 9.44
N ARG A 40 20.88 7.08 10.64
CA ARG A 40 20.37 5.71 10.90
C ARG A 40 19.28 5.27 9.91
N GLU A 41 18.44 6.19 9.46
CA GLU A 41 17.38 5.95 8.48
C GLU A 41 17.91 5.56 7.09
N PHE A 42 19.00 6.16 6.62
CA PHE A 42 19.63 5.80 5.34
C PHE A 42 20.30 4.43 5.39
N GLN A 43 20.83 4.04 6.54
CA GLN A 43 21.38 2.71 6.76
C GLN A 43 20.27 1.65 6.71
N GLU A 44 19.10 1.95 7.26
CA GLU A 44 17.93 1.06 7.18
C GLU A 44 17.37 0.95 5.76
N ILE A 45 17.28 2.06 5.00
CA ILE A 45 16.87 2.03 3.59
C ILE A 45 17.88 1.24 2.74
N ALA A 46 19.17 1.44 2.97
CA ALA A 46 20.22 0.70 2.28
C ALA A 46 20.14 -0.79 2.57
N ALA A 47 19.85 -1.19 3.81
CA ALA A 47 19.64 -2.59 4.18
C ALA A 47 18.44 -3.21 3.45
N VAL A 48 17.33 -2.46 3.33
CA VAL A 48 16.14 -2.90 2.58
C VAL A 48 16.45 -3.06 1.09
N LYS A 49 17.09 -2.06 0.47
CA LYS A 49 17.48 -2.11 -0.94
C LYS A 49 18.47 -3.24 -1.22
N ALA A 50 19.40 -3.48 -0.30
CA ALA A 50 20.32 -4.60 -0.37
C ALA A 50 19.60 -5.96 -0.33
N ALA A 51 18.57 -6.10 0.51
CA ALA A 51 17.75 -7.30 0.57
C ALA A 51 16.97 -7.54 -0.73
N GLU A 52 16.33 -6.49 -1.29
CA GLU A 52 15.62 -6.55 -2.58
C GLU A 52 16.55 -6.96 -3.73
N LEU A 53 17.74 -6.36 -3.82
CA LEU A 53 18.75 -6.72 -4.81
C LEU A 53 19.22 -8.17 -4.67
N THR A 54 19.38 -8.65 -3.43
CA THR A 54 19.77 -10.02 -3.14
C THR A 54 18.69 -11.02 -3.58
N GLN A 55 17.43 -10.67 -3.40
CA GLN A 55 16.31 -11.48 -3.83
C GLN A 55 16.20 -11.53 -5.36
N ALA A 56 16.27 -10.38 -6.03
CA ALA A 56 16.31 -10.30 -7.48
C ALA A 56 17.47 -11.14 -8.06
N TYR A 57 18.65 -11.04 -7.45
CA TYR A 57 19.80 -11.85 -7.81
C TYR A 57 19.50 -13.35 -7.70
N LYS A 58 19.03 -13.82 -6.53
CA LYS A 58 18.71 -15.25 -6.31
C LYS A 58 17.73 -15.77 -7.36
N THR A 59 16.62 -15.06 -7.58
CA THR A 59 15.60 -15.46 -8.55
C THR A 59 16.12 -15.49 -9.98
N LEU A 60 16.90 -14.49 -10.40
CA LEU A 60 17.37 -14.41 -11.79
C LEU A 60 18.60 -15.30 -12.09
N THR A 61 19.34 -15.73 -11.06
CA THR A 61 20.47 -16.66 -11.24
C THR A 61 20.08 -18.13 -11.20
N ASP A 62 18.96 -18.49 -10.58
CA ASP A 62 18.44 -19.85 -10.56
C ASP A 62 17.49 -20.05 -11.73
N GLU A 63 17.78 -21.03 -12.58
CA GLU A 63 17.04 -21.25 -13.83
C GLU A 63 15.57 -21.62 -13.59
N SER A 64 15.27 -22.41 -12.56
CA SER A 64 13.89 -22.78 -12.21
C SER A 64 13.13 -21.59 -11.65
N LEU A 65 13.72 -20.85 -10.72
CA LEU A 65 13.07 -19.67 -10.13
C LEU A 65 12.85 -18.55 -11.16
N ARG A 66 13.77 -18.39 -12.11
CA ARG A 66 13.64 -17.45 -13.21
C ARG A 66 12.51 -17.84 -14.16
N ALA A 67 12.40 -19.11 -14.52
CA ALA A 67 11.33 -19.60 -15.38
C ALA A 67 9.93 -19.37 -14.76
N ASP A 68 9.79 -19.68 -13.47
CA ASP A 68 8.54 -19.44 -12.73
C ASP A 68 8.20 -17.94 -12.66
N TYR A 69 9.20 -17.10 -12.42
CA TYR A 69 9.05 -15.65 -12.38
C TYR A 69 8.65 -15.07 -13.74
N ASP A 70 9.26 -15.53 -14.82
CA ASP A 70 8.96 -15.10 -16.19
C ASP A 70 7.55 -15.54 -16.62
N ALA A 71 7.12 -16.75 -16.26
CA ALA A 71 5.77 -17.25 -16.50
C ALA A 71 4.70 -16.38 -15.81
N GLN A 72 4.96 -15.94 -14.58
CA GLN A 72 4.06 -15.04 -13.83
C GLN A 72 3.97 -13.65 -14.47
N LEU A 73 5.09 -13.13 -14.97
CA LEU A 73 5.15 -11.87 -15.71
C LEU A 73 4.29 -11.94 -16.98
N GLN A 74 4.40 -13.02 -17.76
CA GLN A 74 3.62 -13.21 -18.98
C GLN A 74 2.12 -13.38 -18.68
N ALA A 75 1.76 -14.20 -17.69
CA ALA A 75 0.36 -14.38 -17.28
C ALA A 75 -0.29 -13.04 -16.86
N GLY A 76 0.45 -12.16 -16.17
CA GLY A 76 -0.01 -10.82 -15.81
C GLY A 76 -0.22 -9.90 -17.02
N VAL A 77 0.60 -10.04 -18.07
CA VAL A 77 0.45 -9.30 -19.33
C VAL A 77 -0.73 -9.82 -20.14
N ASP A 78 -0.94 -11.14 -20.20
CA ASP A 78 -2.05 -11.77 -20.93
C ASP A 78 -3.42 -11.43 -20.33
N LEU A 79 -3.52 -11.41 -19.00
CA LEU A 79 -4.74 -10.97 -18.30
C LEU A 79 -5.07 -9.50 -18.59
N ARG A 80 -4.04 -8.64 -18.67
CA ARG A 80 -4.22 -7.23 -19.07
C ARG A 80 -4.63 -7.10 -20.53
N ARG A 81 -4.09 -7.95 -21.41
CA ARG A 81 -4.42 -7.96 -22.84
C ARG A 81 -5.85 -8.45 -23.10
N ARG A 82 -6.31 -9.49 -22.39
CA ARG A 82 -7.69 -10.00 -22.45
C ARG A 82 -8.71 -9.01 -21.88
N SER A 83 -8.34 -8.25 -20.85
CA SER A 83 -9.22 -7.25 -20.24
C SER A 83 -9.32 -5.94 -21.04
N GLY A 84 -8.59 -5.81 -22.15
CA GLY A 84 -8.54 -4.60 -23.00
C GLY A 84 -9.02 -4.78 -24.44
N ALA A 85 -9.62 -5.93 -24.80
CA ALA A 85 -10.07 -6.18 -26.18
C ALA A 85 -11.54 -5.78 -26.38
N ALA A 86 -11.78 -4.64 -27.01
CA ALA A 86 -13.07 -4.33 -27.64
C ALA A 86 -13.29 -5.27 -28.85
N PRO A 87 -14.50 -5.80 -29.07
CA PRO A 87 -14.74 -6.74 -30.17
C PRO A 87 -14.75 -6.03 -31.53
N PRO A 88 -14.16 -6.61 -32.60
CA PRO A 88 -14.46 -6.18 -33.95
C PRO A 88 -15.79 -6.80 -34.39
N HIS A 89 -16.77 -5.97 -34.75
CA HIS A 89 -17.88 -6.40 -35.61
C HIS A 89 -17.33 -6.85 -36.98
N PRO A 90 -17.93 -7.86 -37.62
CA PRO A 90 -18.85 -7.50 -38.71
C PRO A 90 -20.08 -8.42 -38.88
N ARG A 91 -21.18 -7.75 -39.27
CA ARG A 91 -22.31 -8.13 -40.17
C ARG A 91 -23.01 -9.49 -40.06
N ALA A 92 -24.34 -9.37 -39.92
CA ALA A 92 -25.37 -10.39 -40.09
C ALA A 92 -25.58 -10.80 -41.56
N GLU A 93 -25.89 -12.08 -41.83
CA GLU A 93 -27.23 -12.60 -42.20
C GLU A 93 -27.18 -14.14 -42.41
N GLU A 94 -28.24 -14.83 -41.98
CA GLU A 94 -28.46 -16.29 -41.78
C GLU A 94 -28.88 -17.06 -43.08
N PRO A 95 -29.57 -18.24 -43.07
CA PRO A 95 -29.49 -19.51 -42.30
C PRO A 95 -29.50 -20.78 -43.21
N SER A 96 -29.19 -21.99 -42.69
CA SER A 96 -29.94 -23.22 -43.06
C SER A 96 -29.63 -24.47 -42.21
N ALA A 97 -30.72 -25.12 -41.79
CA ALA A 97 -30.94 -26.57 -41.56
C ALA A 97 -30.26 -27.34 -40.39
N ARG A 98 -31.11 -27.70 -39.40
CA ARG A 98 -31.09 -28.91 -38.54
C ARG A 98 -31.60 -30.16 -39.32
N PRO A 99 -31.81 -31.37 -38.75
CA PRO A 99 -31.48 -31.93 -37.40
C PRO A 99 -30.83 -33.34 -37.46
N GLU A 100 -30.41 -33.92 -36.32
CA GLU A 100 -31.00 -35.14 -35.72
C GLU A 100 -30.18 -35.76 -34.57
N THR A 101 -30.94 -36.12 -33.51
CA THR A 101 -30.85 -37.20 -32.49
C THR A 101 -29.47 -37.73 -32.03
N THR A 102 -29.25 -38.10 -30.75
CA THR A 102 -29.86 -39.29 -30.12
C THR A 102 -29.42 -39.41 -28.63
N GLU A 103 -30.40 -39.66 -27.75
CA GLU A 103 -30.44 -40.46 -26.51
C GLU A 103 -29.54 -40.23 -25.26
N ARG A 104 -30.26 -40.15 -24.12
CA ARG A 104 -29.86 -40.60 -22.77
C ARG A 104 -29.89 -42.13 -22.69
N PRO A 105 -29.18 -42.75 -21.74
CA PRO A 105 -29.93 -43.36 -20.62
C PRO A 105 -29.32 -43.07 -19.23
N ALA A 106 -30.14 -43.37 -18.23
CA ALA A 106 -29.88 -43.27 -16.80
C ALA A 106 -29.31 -44.58 -16.22
N ASP A 107 -29.19 -44.61 -14.88
CA ASP A 107 -28.67 -45.64 -13.97
C ASP A 107 -27.15 -45.54 -13.75
N GLY A 108 -26.60 -45.33 -12.56
CA GLY A 108 -27.14 -45.38 -11.21
C GLY A 108 -26.11 -46.08 -10.32
N HIS A 109 -25.36 -45.34 -9.48
CA HIS A 109 -24.77 -45.81 -8.23
C HIS A 109 -24.05 -44.65 -7.51
N ALA A 110 -24.58 -44.24 -6.37
CA ALA A 110 -23.83 -43.73 -5.22
C ALA A 110 -23.77 -44.87 -4.18
N PRO A 111 -22.92 -44.83 -3.14
CA PRO A 111 -22.07 -43.73 -2.66
C PRO A 111 -20.59 -44.15 -2.47
N VAL A 112 -19.70 -43.23 -2.07
CA VAL A 112 -18.71 -43.38 -0.98
C VAL A 112 -17.80 -42.14 -0.93
N ALA A 113 -17.80 -41.52 0.26
CA ALA A 113 -16.77 -40.69 0.91
C ALA A 113 -16.27 -39.40 0.23
N GLU A 114 -16.69 -38.28 0.84
CA GLU A 114 -15.92 -37.05 0.94
C GLU A 114 -14.49 -37.33 1.45
N PRO A 115 -13.48 -36.60 0.94
CA PRO A 115 -12.40 -36.13 1.78
C PRO A 115 -12.60 -34.64 2.08
N GLU A 116 -12.68 -34.37 3.37
CA GLU A 116 -12.60 -33.07 4.07
C GLU A 116 -11.65 -32.04 3.42
N PRO A 117 -11.91 -30.74 3.59
CA PRO A 117 -10.99 -29.68 3.19
C PRO A 117 -9.81 -29.64 4.15
N GLU A 118 -8.70 -30.28 3.80
CA GLU A 118 -7.47 -30.14 4.58
C GLU A 118 -7.02 -28.68 4.62
N SER A 119 -6.98 -28.18 5.85
CA SER A 119 -6.53 -26.86 6.21
C SER A 119 -5.05 -26.64 5.85
N GLY A 120 -4.74 -25.40 5.46
CA GLY A 120 -3.58 -24.72 6.02
C GLY A 120 -2.20 -25.09 5.46
N ARG A 121 -2.03 -25.14 4.13
CA ARG A 121 -0.72 -24.88 3.53
C ARG A 121 -0.71 -23.52 2.86
N ALA A 122 -0.27 -22.50 3.60
CA ALA A 122 0.05 -21.21 3.00
C ALA A 122 1.13 -21.45 1.93
N THR A 123 0.79 -21.18 0.68
CA THR A 123 1.75 -21.21 -0.43
C THR A 123 2.92 -20.28 -0.11
N PRO A 124 4.15 -20.57 -0.58
CA PRO A 124 5.32 -19.70 -0.38
C PRO A 124 5.06 -18.24 -0.77
N PHE A 125 4.20 -18.03 -1.77
CA PHE A 125 3.79 -16.72 -2.29
C PHE A 125 2.91 -15.88 -1.35
N SER A 126 2.18 -16.52 -0.42
CA SER A 126 1.37 -15.77 0.57
C SER A 126 2.23 -15.10 1.63
N ARG A 127 3.39 -15.68 1.97
CA ARG A 127 4.36 -15.07 2.89
C ARG A 127 5.10 -13.90 2.23
N ASP A 128 5.40 -13.98 0.93
CA ASP A 128 6.06 -12.91 0.18
C ASP A 128 5.17 -11.67 -0.03
N ARG A 129 3.86 -11.84 -0.25
CA ARG A 129 2.92 -10.71 -0.32
C ARG A 129 2.80 -9.95 0.99
N ALA A 130 2.89 -10.65 2.12
CA ALA A 130 2.95 -10.01 3.44
C ALA A 130 4.20 -9.15 3.57
N GLY A 131 5.37 -9.68 3.14
CA GLY A 131 6.63 -8.92 3.11
C GLY A 131 6.56 -7.68 2.20
N ALA A 132 6.02 -7.81 1.00
CA ALA A 132 5.86 -6.67 0.08
C ALA A 132 4.88 -5.61 0.62
N SER A 133 3.76 -6.01 1.19
CA SER A 133 2.80 -5.09 1.84
C SER A 133 3.43 -4.36 3.03
N ASP A 134 4.26 -5.06 3.81
CA ASP A 134 4.98 -4.46 4.92
C ASP A 134 6.04 -3.46 4.47
N LEU A 135 6.72 -3.70 3.34
CA LEU A 135 7.65 -2.74 2.76
C LEU A 135 6.95 -1.48 2.25
N VAL A 136 5.80 -1.64 1.56
CA VAL A 136 5.00 -0.49 1.11
C VAL A 136 4.48 0.31 2.31
N ARG A 137 4.01 -0.37 3.35
CA ARG A 137 3.60 0.25 4.62
C ARG A 137 4.74 1.07 5.22
N LYS A 138 5.92 0.45 5.39
CA LYS A 138 7.12 1.10 5.94
C LYS A 138 7.54 2.31 5.11
N ALA A 139 7.63 2.17 3.79
CA ALA A 139 8.02 3.27 2.91
C ALA A 139 7.03 4.45 2.96
N ALA A 140 5.72 4.17 2.94
CA ALA A 140 4.69 5.20 3.08
C ALA A 140 4.76 5.91 4.43
N VAL A 141 4.91 5.13 5.52
CA VAL A 141 5.07 5.66 6.88
C VAL A 141 6.32 6.53 7.01
N MET A 142 7.46 6.10 6.46
CA MET A 142 8.71 6.86 6.47
C MET A 142 8.60 8.18 5.72
N ARG A 143 8.05 8.16 4.50
CA ARG A 143 7.83 9.39 3.73
C ARG A 143 6.92 10.35 4.48
N PHE A 144 5.84 9.85 5.07
CA PHE A 144 4.93 10.66 5.87
C PHE A 144 5.63 11.27 7.10
N ARG A 145 6.40 10.48 7.85
CA ARG A 145 7.22 10.95 9.00
C ARG A 145 8.21 12.04 8.59
N GLN A 146 8.93 11.83 7.50
CA GLN A 146 9.92 12.79 7.00
C GLN A 146 9.26 14.13 6.68
N THR A 147 8.11 14.13 6.00
CA THR A 147 7.38 15.36 5.69
C THR A 147 6.82 16.03 6.94
N LEU A 148 6.31 15.26 7.91
CA LEU A 148 5.88 15.79 9.22
C LEU A 148 7.03 16.50 9.93
N ASN A 149 8.21 15.86 10.00
CA ASN A 149 9.38 16.43 10.67
C ASN A 149 9.88 17.71 9.99
N GLN A 150 9.80 17.78 8.66
CA GLN A 150 10.17 18.98 7.90
C GLN A 150 9.17 20.13 8.03
N GLU A 151 7.88 19.85 8.22
CA GLU A 151 6.84 20.87 8.39
C GLU A 151 6.69 21.33 9.85
N PHE A 152 6.87 20.43 10.81
CA PHE A 152 6.53 20.67 12.22
C PHE A 152 7.71 20.55 13.20
N GLY A 153 8.90 20.20 12.71
CA GLY A 153 10.07 19.96 13.54
C GLY A 153 10.01 18.60 14.24
N GLN A 154 10.81 18.45 15.31
CA GLN A 154 10.93 17.18 16.02
C GLN A 154 9.66 16.89 16.83
N CYS A 155 8.83 15.96 16.37
CA CYS A 155 7.65 15.51 17.09
C CYS A 155 7.99 14.40 18.09
N ASP A 156 7.31 14.38 19.23
CA ASP A 156 7.43 13.28 20.19
C ASP A 156 6.73 12.03 19.65
N GLU A 157 7.49 10.99 19.32
CA GLU A 157 7.00 9.70 18.82
C GLU A 157 6.54 8.81 19.97
N ALA A 158 5.55 9.26 20.75
CA ALA A 158 4.88 8.36 21.68
C ALA A 158 4.06 7.34 20.86
N PRO A 159 4.28 6.02 20.99
CA PRO A 159 3.52 5.03 20.25
C PRO A 159 2.05 5.10 20.67
N VAL A 160 1.16 5.43 19.71
CA VAL A 160 -0.28 5.44 19.94
C VAL A 160 -0.86 4.15 19.39
N GLN A 161 -1.53 3.38 20.25
CA GLN A 161 -2.13 2.10 19.87
C GLN A 161 -3.07 2.28 18.67
N GLY A 162 -2.85 1.48 17.62
CA GLY A 162 -3.66 1.51 16.40
C GLY A 162 -3.23 2.52 15.34
N PHE A 163 -2.16 3.29 15.59
CA PHE A 163 -1.58 4.23 14.64
C PHE A 163 -0.10 3.91 14.39
N ASP A 164 0.31 4.04 13.14
CA ASP A 164 1.68 3.79 12.68
C ASP A 164 2.60 4.98 12.93
N VAL A 165 2.04 6.19 12.96
CA VAL A 165 2.74 7.46 13.17
C VAL A 165 1.97 8.30 14.16
N ALA A 166 2.68 8.93 15.08
CA ALA A 166 2.15 9.96 15.96
C ALA A 166 3.12 11.14 16.01
N CYS A 167 2.66 12.31 15.59
CA CYS A 167 3.35 13.57 15.81
C CYS A 167 2.55 14.37 16.84
N LEU A 168 3.05 14.36 18.08
CA LEU A 168 2.46 15.09 19.21
C LEU A 168 3.41 16.23 19.59
N PRO A 169 3.22 17.44 19.07
CA PRO A 169 4.06 18.57 19.44
C PRO A 169 3.92 18.85 20.95
N PRO A 170 5.00 19.21 21.67
CA PRO A 170 4.94 19.53 23.09
C PRO A 170 4.02 20.73 23.33
N LYS A 171 3.46 20.81 24.54
CA LYS A 171 2.64 21.94 24.98
C LYS A 171 3.55 23.17 25.23
N GLY A 172 4.00 23.81 24.15
CA GLY A 172 4.59 25.15 24.15
C GLY A 172 6.10 25.27 24.36
N GLY A 173 6.74 25.95 23.41
CA GLY A 173 7.86 26.88 23.64
C GLY A 173 7.41 28.30 23.24
N PHE A 174 7.90 29.32 23.94
CA PHE A 174 7.38 30.68 24.12
C PHE A 174 7.10 31.60 22.88
N PHE A 175 7.13 31.11 21.63
CA PHE A 175 7.17 31.99 20.43
C PHE A 175 6.25 31.61 19.24
N SER A 176 5.25 30.73 19.39
CA SER A 176 4.28 30.46 18.29
C SER A 176 2.90 31.07 18.57
N ARG A 177 2.38 31.83 17.60
CA ARG A 177 1.03 32.46 17.60
C ARG A 177 -0.12 31.46 17.44
N SER A 178 0.15 30.19 17.10
CA SER A 178 -0.86 29.13 17.02
C SER A 178 -0.30 27.79 17.51
N VAL A 179 -1.08 27.09 18.33
CA VAL A 179 -0.70 25.75 18.81
C VAL A 179 -0.87 24.74 17.66
N PRO A 180 0.18 24.01 17.25
CA PRO A 180 0.09 23.04 16.17
C PRO A 180 -0.90 21.91 16.49
N PRO A 181 -1.67 21.41 15.51
CA PRO A 181 -2.58 20.29 15.70
C PRO A 181 -1.78 19.00 15.98
N ARG A 182 -2.42 18.06 16.68
CA ARG A 182 -1.88 16.71 16.85
C ARG A 182 -2.14 15.92 15.58
N MET A 183 -1.14 15.18 15.10
CA MET A 183 -1.27 14.41 13.87
C MET A 183 -1.01 12.93 14.12
N LEU A 184 -1.87 12.08 13.56
CA LEU A 184 -1.71 10.64 13.58
C LEU A 184 -1.76 10.11 12.16
N GLY A 185 -0.97 9.08 11.88
CA GLY A 185 -1.00 8.34 10.64
C GLY A 185 -1.34 6.88 10.91
N ARG A 186 -2.33 6.34 10.19
CA ARG A 186 -2.64 4.90 10.17
C ARG A 186 -2.55 4.41 8.75
N PHE A 187 -1.76 3.37 8.53
CA PHE A 187 -1.70 2.65 7.27
C PHE A 187 -2.71 1.51 7.26
N VAL A 188 -3.48 1.42 6.18
CA VAL A 188 -4.45 0.35 5.93
C VAL A 188 -4.29 -0.17 4.49
N PRO A 189 -4.54 -1.47 4.24
CA PRO A 189 -4.48 -2.03 2.89
C PRO A 189 -5.46 -1.36 1.91
N GLN A 190 -6.62 -0.92 2.43
CA GLN A 190 -7.67 -0.24 1.69
C GLN A 190 -8.25 0.88 2.56
N VAL A 191 -8.38 2.07 1.97
CA VAL A 191 -9.01 3.23 2.61
C VAL A 191 -10.47 3.31 2.15
N ASP A 192 -11.38 2.84 2.98
CA ASP A 192 -12.83 2.80 2.76
C ASP A 192 -13.62 3.25 4.00
N ALA A 193 -14.96 3.17 3.95
CA ALA A 193 -15.83 3.54 5.06
C ALA A 193 -15.54 2.77 6.36
N ALA A 194 -15.16 1.49 6.28
CA ALA A 194 -14.83 0.67 7.45
C ALA A 194 -13.53 1.15 8.10
N SER A 195 -12.49 1.39 7.29
CA SER A 195 -11.22 1.94 7.77
C SER A 195 -11.39 3.32 8.44
N VAL A 196 -12.30 4.15 7.91
CA VAL A 196 -12.67 5.46 8.49
C VAL A 196 -13.35 5.27 9.84
N GLN A 197 -14.34 4.40 9.94
CA GLN A 197 -15.05 4.12 11.19
C GLN A 197 -14.10 3.60 12.28
N GLU A 198 -13.26 2.63 11.97
CA GLU A 198 -12.30 2.07 12.92
C GLU A 198 -11.29 3.12 13.40
N SER A 199 -10.73 3.90 12.47
CA SER A 199 -9.76 4.95 12.80
C SER A 199 -10.40 6.04 13.65
N TRP A 200 -11.66 6.39 13.37
CA TRP A 200 -12.45 7.31 14.18
C TRP A 200 -12.66 6.78 15.60
N ALA A 201 -13.05 5.51 15.73
CA ALA A 201 -13.28 4.89 17.03
C ALA A 201 -12.00 4.84 17.88
N MET A 202 -10.85 4.56 17.28
CA MET A 202 -9.56 4.59 17.97
C MET A 202 -9.16 6.01 18.38
N ALA A 203 -9.24 6.98 17.47
CA ALA A 203 -8.89 8.37 17.75
C ALA A 203 -9.79 8.99 18.83
N SER A 204 -11.08 8.62 18.85
CA SER A 204 -12.05 9.12 19.83
C SER A 204 -11.79 8.64 21.26
N ARG A 205 -11.03 7.55 21.44
CA ARG A 205 -10.62 7.04 22.76
C ARG A 205 -9.41 7.76 23.35
N MET A 206 -8.70 8.56 22.55
CA MET A 206 -7.51 9.28 23.01
C MET A 206 -7.87 10.43 23.94
N LYS A 207 -6.94 10.77 24.84
CA LYS A 207 -7.09 11.90 25.77
C LYS A 207 -7.33 13.19 24.99
N ARG A 208 -8.49 13.79 25.19
CA ARG A 208 -8.88 15.03 24.51
C ARG A 208 -7.98 16.18 24.94
N ASP A 209 -7.79 17.12 24.02
CA ASP A 209 -7.10 18.37 24.25
C ASP A 209 -7.97 19.45 23.64
N ASP A 210 -8.70 20.17 24.48
CA ASP A 210 -9.70 21.15 24.02
C ASP A 210 -9.07 22.35 23.29
N GLN A 211 -7.75 22.50 23.39
CA GLN A 211 -6.98 23.56 22.74
C GLN A 211 -6.36 23.12 21.41
N ARG A 212 -6.42 21.84 21.04
CA ARG A 212 -5.73 21.30 19.85
C ARG A 212 -6.60 20.34 19.05
N ASP A 213 -6.75 20.65 17.76
CA ASP A 213 -7.33 19.73 16.78
C ASP A 213 -6.49 18.44 16.68
N LEU A 214 -7.16 17.34 16.41
CA LEU A 214 -6.58 16.03 16.14
C LEU A 214 -6.83 15.68 14.66
N CYS A 215 -5.77 15.63 13.88
CA CYS A 215 -5.81 15.25 12.47
C CYS A 215 -5.33 13.80 12.32
N VAL A 216 -6.13 12.97 11.67
CA VAL A 216 -5.85 11.55 11.46
C VAL A 216 -5.77 11.27 9.97
N PHE A 217 -4.60 10.85 9.51
CA PHE A 217 -4.33 10.46 8.14
C PHE A 217 -4.53 8.96 7.99
N ILE A 218 -5.49 8.56 7.17
CA ILE A 218 -5.74 7.15 6.84
C ILE A 218 -5.11 6.90 5.48
N MET A 219 -3.98 6.20 5.48
CA MET A 219 -3.08 6.07 4.33
C MET A 219 -3.17 4.65 3.77
N GLY A 220 -3.38 4.52 2.47
CA GLY A 220 -3.35 3.21 1.83
C GLY A 220 -3.13 3.29 0.33
N PRO A 221 -2.71 2.18 -0.31
CA PRO A 221 -2.44 2.12 -1.75
C PRO A 221 -3.72 2.12 -2.58
N THR A 222 -4.85 1.76 -1.98
CA THR A 222 -6.18 1.70 -2.58
C THR A 222 -7.11 2.59 -1.77
N VAL A 223 -7.84 3.49 -2.44
CA VAL A 223 -8.70 4.49 -1.79
C VAL A 223 -10.05 4.50 -2.48
N ALA A 224 -11.13 4.41 -1.68
CA ALA A 224 -12.50 4.50 -2.15
C ALA A 224 -12.81 5.89 -2.76
N PRO A 225 -13.88 6.01 -3.57
CA PRO A 225 -14.25 7.29 -4.17
C PRO A 225 -14.48 8.39 -3.13
N ALA A 226 -14.11 9.63 -3.48
CA ALA A 226 -14.19 10.79 -2.58
C ALA A 226 -15.60 11.02 -1.99
N GLY A 227 -16.66 10.77 -2.76
CA GLY A 227 -18.05 10.91 -2.29
C GLY A 227 -18.42 9.90 -1.21
N GLU A 228 -17.92 8.66 -1.31
CA GLU A 228 -18.16 7.62 -0.30
C GLU A 228 -17.41 7.94 1.00
N LEU A 229 -16.15 8.33 0.89
CA LEU A 229 -15.34 8.74 2.03
C LEU A 229 -15.90 9.99 2.73
N SER A 230 -16.37 10.97 1.95
CA SER A 230 -17.05 12.16 2.47
C SER A 230 -18.28 11.79 3.29
N ARG A 231 -19.12 10.89 2.76
CA ARG A 231 -20.31 10.41 3.46
C ARG A 231 -19.96 9.65 4.73
N ALA A 232 -18.96 8.77 4.68
CA ALA A 232 -18.50 8.01 5.84
C ALA A 232 -17.98 8.94 6.95
N ILE A 233 -17.16 9.94 6.62
CA ILE A 233 -16.65 10.93 7.59
C ILE A 233 -17.79 11.76 8.17
N ALA A 234 -18.72 12.24 7.34
CA ALA A 234 -19.88 13.01 7.80
C ALA A 234 -20.81 12.19 8.70
N GLU A 235 -20.96 10.90 8.45
CA GLU A 235 -21.73 10.01 9.31
C GLU A 235 -21.07 9.82 10.69
N GLN A 236 -19.75 9.62 10.76
CA GLN A 236 -19.04 9.52 12.03
C GLN A 236 -19.12 10.82 12.83
N ARG A 237 -18.99 11.98 12.16
CA ARG A 237 -19.18 13.30 12.77
C ARG A 237 -20.55 13.41 13.44
N ARG A 238 -21.63 13.00 12.76
CA ARG A 238 -23.00 13.07 13.33
C ARG A 238 -23.20 12.14 14.52
N LYS A 239 -22.66 10.92 14.47
CA LYS A 239 -22.83 9.92 15.53
C LYS A 239 -22.05 10.25 16.80
N SER A 240 -20.91 10.92 16.66
CA SER A 240 -19.98 11.14 17.74
C SER A 240 -19.32 12.52 17.62
N MET A 241 -20.13 13.58 17.72
CA MET A 241 -19.61 14.94 17.90
C MET A 241 -18.96 15.01 19.29
N PRO A 242 -17.62 15.07 19.40
CA PRO A 242 -16.98 15.21 20.68
C PRO A 242 -17.06 16.68 21.14
N ALA A 243 -17.49 16.93 22.38
CA ALA A 243 -17.20 18.20 23.04
C ALA A 243 -15.68 18.31 23.26
N GLY A 244 -15.04 19.37 22.73
CA GLY A 244 -13.59 19.57 22.73
C GLY A 244 -12.99 19.75 21.32
N GLY A 245 -11.65 19.76 21.20
CA GLY A 245 -10.90 20.00 19.96
C GLY A 245 -11.34 19.11 18.78
N LYS A 246 -11.23 19.61 17.54
CA LYS A 246 -11.86 18.98 16.36
C LYS A 246 -11.11 17.72 15.94
N LEU A 247 -11.85 16.67 15.57
CA LEU A 247 -11.31 15.47 14.93
C LEU A 247 -11.47 15.55 13.40
N VAL A 248 -10.36 15.55 12.69
CA VAL A 248 -10.30 15.65 11.22
C VAL A 248 -9.73 14.35 10.65
N MET A 249 -10.47 13.70 9.76
CA MET A 249 -10.01 12.51 9.03
C MET A 249 -9.54 12.92 7.63
N VAL A 250 -8.37 12.44 7.23
CA VAL A 250 -7.76 12.73 5.94
C VAL A 250 -7.39 11.42 5.25
N PRO A 251 -8.27 10.86 4.41
CA PRO A 251 -7.94 9.74 3.54
C PRO A 251 -6.84 10.10 2.55
N VAL A 252 -5.81 9.28 2.41
CA VAL A 252 -4.65 9.52 1.52
C VAL A 252 -4.33 8.28 0.70
N ASN A 253 -4.15 8.48 -0.61
CA ASN A 253 -3.61 7.47 -1.49
C ASN A 253 -2.08 7.51 -1.45
N THR A 254 -1.42 6.44 -1.01
CA THR A 254 0.04 6.41 -0.87
C THR A 254 0.80 6.24 -2.18
N ARG A 255 0.12 5.89 -3.28
CA ARG A 255 0.73 5.78 -4.61
C ARG A 255 0.88 7.14 -5.29
N THR A 256 -0.11 8.01 -5.09
CA THR A 256 -0.19 9.32 -5.75
C THR A 256 -0.05 10.49 -4.78
N TRP A 257 -0.08 10.23 -3.47
CA TRP A 257 -0.18 11.23 -2.40
C TRP A 257 -1.39 12.18 -2.54
N SER A 258 -2.40 11.77 -3.31
CA SER A 258 -3.68 12.48 -3.38
C SER A 258 -4.46 12.25 -2.08
N ALA A 259 -4.94 13.33 -1.46
CA ALA A 259 -5.70 13.25 -0.23
C ALA A 259 -7.10 13.83 -0.40
N HIS A 260 -8.06 13.23 0.28
CA HIS A 260 -9.37 13.82 0.47
C HIS A 260 -9.34 14.71 1.71
N ILE A 261 -9.16 16.02 1.51
CA ILE A 261 -9.03 16.99 2.60
C ILE A 261 -10.41 17.59 2.91
N PRO A 262 -10.96 17.39 4.12
CA PRO A 262 -12.18 18.07 4.54
C PRO A 262 -12.03 19.60 4.46
N HIS A 263 -13.10 20.31 4.10
CA HIS A 263 -13.07 21.78 3.96
C HIS A 263 -12.64 22.51 5.23
N ASP A 264 -12.92 21.93 6.39
CA ASP A 264 -12.61 22.45 7.72
C ASP A 264 -11.24 22.01 8.25
N ALA A 265 -10.42 21.35 7.43
CA ALA A 265 -9.09 20.94 7.83
C ALA A 265 -8.16 22.16 8.05
N PRO A 266 -7.29 22.14 9.07
CA PRO A 266 -6.31 23.20 9.31
C PRO A 266 -5.43 23.47 8.08
N PRO A 267 -4.97 24.72 7.85
CA PRO A 267 -4.08 25.05 6.72
C PRO A 267 -2.82 24.19 6.66
N MET A 268 -2.29 23.81 7.82
CA MET A 268 -1.12 22.93 7.95
C MET A 268 -1.33 21.55 7.34
N VAL A 269 -2.56 21.01 7.35
CA VAL A 269 -2.90 19.74 6.69
C VAL A 269 -2.77 19.87 5.18
N LYS A 270 -3.22 20.99 4.61
CA LYS A 270 -3.10 21.26 3.17
C LYS A 270 -1.64 21.39 2.76
N ALA A 271 -0.85 22.16 3.51
CA ALA A 271 0.59 22.30 3.27
C ALA A 271 1.32 20.94 3.30
N LEU A 272 1.02 20.11 4.30
CA LEU A 272 1.59 18.76 4.41
C LEU A 272 1.26 17.89 3.19
N VAL A 273 -0.01 17.86 2.76
CA VAL A 273 -0.43 17.10 1.57
C VAL A 273 0.25 17.62 0.30
N THR A 274 0.34 18.94 0.13
CA THR A 274 1.04 19.54 -1.01
C THR A 274 2.51 19.13 -1.03
N ARG A 275 3.20 19.12 0.12
CA ARG A 275 4.60 18.68 0.19
C ARG A 275 4.75 17.18 -0.09
N LEU A 276 3.82 16.36 0.38
CA LEU A 276 3.81 14.93 0.06
C LEU A 276 3.65 14.67 -1.45
N GLN A 277 2.92 15.54 -2.15
CA GLN A 277 2.75 15.46 -3.61
C GLN A 277 3.94 16.01 -4.38
N SER A 278 4.59 17.07 -3.88
CA SER A 278 5.68 17.75 -4.59
C SER A 278 7.00 16.98 -4.58
N GLY A 279 7.18 16.04 -3.65
CA GLY A 279 8.31 15.09 -3.64
C GLY A 279 9.67 15.73 -3.48
#